data_AF-A0A534U9A2-F1
#
_entry.id   AF-A0A534U9A2-F1
#
_cell.length_a   1.000
_cell.length_b   1.000
_cell.length_c   1.000
_cell.angle_alpha   90.00
_cell.angle_beta   90.00
_cell.angle_gamma   90.00
#
_symmetry.space_group_name_H-M   'P 1'
#
loop_
_entity.id
_entity.type
_entity.pdbx_description
1 polymer ?
#
loop_
_entity_poly.entity_id
_entity_poly.type
_entity_poly.pdbx_seq_one_letter_code
_entity_poly.pdbx_strand_id
1 'polypeptide(L)'
;MRLTGMLMLAALGALAQVAHAEPQLSGAVLGQLEAVLEHCGRVNAANAEGYKSFAKDLAGNATEKELAEARKSAEYREAHAAASEQIGKLPKKEQDKACAEGLPAAAN
;
A
#
# COMPACT_ATOMS: atom_id res chain seq x y z
N MET A 1 -53.79 2.49 -1.99
CA MET A 1 -52.83 1.59 -2.68
C MET A 1 -52.22 2.33 -3.85
N ARG A 2 -50.93 2.70 -3.81
CA ARG A 2 -50.05 3.03 -4.97
C ARG A 2 -48.73 3.72 -4.60
N LEU A 3 -48.61 4.32 -3.40
CA LEU A 3 -47.40 5.06 -2.98
C LEU A 3 -46.37 4.22 -2.20
N THR A 4 -46.77 3.09 -1.60
CA THR A 4 -45.86 2.21 -0.84
C THR A 4 -44.98 1.32 -1.71
N GLY A 5 -45.37 1.06 -2.97
CA GLY A 5 -44.59 0.23 -3.89
C GLY A 5 -43.38 0.94 -4.51
N MET A 6 -43.44 2.26 -4.68
CA MET A 6 -42.35 3.05 -5.27
C MET A 6 -41.20 3.32 -4.29
N LEU A 7 -41.48 3.39 -2.99
CA LEU A 7 -40.43 3.67 -1.99
C LEU A 7 -39.48 2.47 -1.79
N MET A 8 -39.99 1.25 -1.91
CA MET A 8 -39.21 0.01 -1.76
C MET A 8 -38.25 -0.22 -2.94
N LEU A 9 -38.61 0.19 -4.16
CA LEU A 9 -37.78 0.01 -5.34
C LEU A 9 -36.54 0.92 -5.36
N ALA A 10 -36.61 2.09 -4.72
CA ALA A 10 -35.47 3.01 -4.62
C ALA A 10 -34.39 2.50 -3.63
N ALA A 11 -34.79 1.73 -2.62
CA ALA A 11 -33.85 1.17 -1.64
C ALA A 11 -33.01 0.00 -2.20
N LEU A 12 -33.52 -0.75 -3.18
CA LEU A 12 -32.77 -1.86 -3.80
C LEU A 12 -31.67 -1.38 -4.78
N GLY A 13 -31.79 -0.17 -5.35
CA GLY A 13 -30.79 0.37 -6.28
C GLY A 13 -29.49 0.84 -5.62
N ALA A 14 -29.53 1.15 -4.32
CA ALA A 14 -28.35 1.64 -3.58
C ALA A 14 -27.39 0.53 -3.15
N LEU A 15 -27.85 -0.73 -3.08
CA LEU A 15 -27.04 -1.87 -2.64
C LEU A 15 -26.15 -2.45 -3.75
N ALA A 16 -26.42 -2.13 -5.03
CA ALA A 16 -25.64 -2.62 -6.17
C ALA A 16 -24.24 -1.98 -6.30
N GLN A 17 -23.95 -0.91 -5.54
CA GLN A 17 -22.67 -0.20 -5.62
C GLN A 17 -21.54 -0.87 -4.82
N VAL A 18 -21.83 -1.90 -4.01
CA VAL A 18 -20.83 -2.55 -3.14
C VAL A 18 -20.18 -3.77 -3.80
N ALA A 19 -20.59 -4.14 -5.02
CA ALA A 19 -20.14 -5.36 -5.69
C ALA A 19 -18.76 -5.27 -6.38
N HIS A 20 -18.04 -4.15 -6.28
CA HIS A 20 -16.73 -3.93 -6.94
C HIS A 20 -15.57 -3.56 -5.99
N ALA A 21 -15.67 -3.88 -4.69
CA ALA A 21 -14.51 -3.78 -3.82
C ALA A 21 -13.68 -5.07 -3.92
N GLU A 22 -12.95 -5.25 -5.02
CA GLU A 22 -11.67 -5.97 -4.93
C GLU A 22 -10.89 -5.32 -3.77
N PRO A 23 -10.12 -6.07 -2.96
CA PRO A 23 -9.34 -5.47 -1.88
C PRO A 23 -8.26 -4.56 -2.49
N GLN A 24 -8.67 -3.34 -2.80
CA GLN A 24 -7.81 -2.26 -3.25
C GLN A 24 -6.74 -2.09 -2.17
N LEU A 25 -5.48 -2.25 -2.58
CA LEU A 25 -4.33 -2.07 -1.70
C LEU A 25 -4.50 -0.72 -0.99
N SER A 26 -4.80 -0.76 0.30
CA SER A 26 -5.14 0.48 1.02
C SER A 26 -3.94 1.43 1.01
N GLY A 27 -4.20 2.74 0.96
CA GLY A 27 -3.16 3.75 1.05
C GLY A 27 -2.24 3.55 2.25
N ALA A 28 -2.80 3.18 3.40
CA ALA A 28 -2.03 2.89 4.62
C ALA A 28 -1.03 1.74 4.44
N VAL A 29 -1.47 0.61 3.86
CA VAL A 29 -0.60 -0.56 3.60
C VAL A 29 0.50 -0.19 2.62
N LEU A 30 0.14 0.47 1.51
CA LEU A 30 1.12 0.91 0.51
C LEU A 30 2.14 1.89 1.13
N GLY A 31 1.68 2.81 1.97
CA GLY A 31 2.53 3.82 2.61
C GLY A 31 3.56 3.20 3.54
N GLN A 32 3.16 2.25 4.39
CA GLN A 32 4.09 1.53 5.28
C GLN A 32 5.12 0.73 4.47
N LEU A 33 4.67 0.04 3.43
CA LEU A 33 5.49 -0.82 2.59
C LEU A 33 6.55 -0.02 1.83
N GLU A 34 6.13 1.04 1.12
CA GLU A 34 7.04 1.91 0.38
C GLU A 34 8.04 2.61 1.32
N ALA A 35 7.61 3.08 2.49
CA ALA A 35 8.50 3.71 3.47
C ALA A 35 9.65 2.77 3.92
N VAL A 36 9.34 1.51 4.20
CA VAL A 36 10.34 0.50 4.59
C VAL A 36 11.31 0.23 3.45
N LEU A 37 10.79 -0.04 2.25
CA LEU A 37 11.59 -0.44 1.10
C LEU A 37 12.46 0.71 0.57
N GLU A 38 11.94 1.93 0.57
CA GLU A 38 12.71 3.13 0.26
C GLU A 38 13.83 3.36 1.29
N HIS A 39 13.55 3.13 2.58
CA HIS A 39 14.58 3.19 3.60
C HIS A 39 15.69 2.16 3.34
N CYS A 40 15.33 0.91 3.05
CA CYS A 40 16.31 -0.12 2.76
C CYS A 40 17.10 0.13 1.48
N GLY A 41 16.50 0.75 0.46
CA GLY A 41 17.22 1.21 -0.72
C GLY A 41 18.25 2.31 -0.43
N ARG A 42 17.99 3.17 0.58
CA ARG A 42 18.99 4.18 1.04
C ARG A 42 20.12 3.54 1.85
N VAL A 43 19.80 2.56 2.69
CA VAL A 43 20.79 1.86 3.53
C VAL A 43 21.69 0.96 2.69
N ASN A 44 21.11 0.22 1.74
CA ASN A 44 21.79 -0.72 0.87
C ASN A 44 21.65 -0.29 -0.60
N ALA A 45 22.36 0.78 -0.96
CA ALA A 45 22.31 1.39 -2.29
C ALA A 45 22.65 0.40 -3.42
N ALA A 46 23.48 -0.62 -3.15
CA ALA A 46 23.81 -1.67 -4.12
C ALA A 46 22.58 -2.48 -4.57
N ASN A 47 21.53 -2.55 -3.73
CA ASN A 47 20.29 -3.26 -4.01
C ASN A 47 19.07 -2.34 -4.11
N ALA A 48 19.26 -1.02 -4.26
CA ALA A 48 18.16 -0.04 -4.30
C ALA A 48 17.12 -0.36 -5.38
N GLU A 49 17.55 -0.78 -6.57
CA GLU A 49 16.66 -1.22 -7.65
C GLU A 49 15.88 -2.49 -7.26
N GLY A 50 16.51 -3.41 -6.53
CA GLY A 50 15.87 -4.61 -6.02
C GLY A 50 14.69 -4.29 -5.09
N TYR A 51 14.87 -3.37 -4.14
CA TYR A 51 13.77 -2.93 -3.26
C TYR A 51 12.66 -2.22 -4.01
N LYS A 52 13.00 -1.42 -5.03
CA LYS A 52 12.01 -0.76 -5.90
C LYS A 52 11.20 -1.76 -6.72
N SER A 53 11.84 -2.82 -7.23
CA SER A 53 11.15 -3.91 -7.92
C SER A 53 10.26 -4.67 -6.95
N PHE A 54 10.78 -5.01 -5.77
CA PHE A 54 10.03 -5.75 -4.75
C PHE A 54 8.79 -4.99 -4.25
N ALA A 55 8.87 -3.65 -4.16
CA ALA A 55 7.70 -2.82 -3.85
C ALA A 55 6.58 -3.00 -4.89
N LYS A 56 6.92 -3.14 -6.18
CA LYS A 56 5.94 -3.41 -7.24
C LYS A 56 5.39 -4.83 -7.15
N ASP A 57 6.22 -5.81 -6.86
CA ASP A 57 5.79 -7.20 -6.70
C ASP A 57 4.79 -7.34 -5.54
N LEU A 58 5.05 -6.65 -4.43
CA LEU A 58 4.15 -6.61 -3.27
C LEU A 58 2.87 -5.81 -3.51
N ALA A 59 2.89 -4.85 -4.44
CA ALA A 59 1.68 -4.20 -4.91
C ALA A 59 0.77 -5.14 -5.75
N GLY A 60 1.27 -6.32 -6.14
CA GLY A 60 0.51 -7.36 -6.79
C GLY A 60 -0.07 -6.91 -8.14
N ASN A 61 -1.36 -7.14 -8.35
CA ASN A 61 -2.07 -6.80 -9.58
C ASN A 61 -2.56 -5.34 -9.64
N ALA A 62 -2.19 -4.51 -8.66
CA ALA A 62 -2.60 -3.11 -8.66
C ALA A 62 -2.06 -2.40 -9.90
N THR A 63 -2.95 -1.74 -10.63
CA THR A 63 -2.57 -0.92 -11.77
C THR A 63 -1.79 0.31 -11.30
N GLU A 64 -0.95 0.87 -12.18
CA GLU A 64 -0.25 2.14 -11.91
C GLU A 64 -1.24 3.27 -11.53
N LYS A 65 -2.46 3.24 -12.06
CA LYS A 65 -3.51 4.21 -11.70
C LYS A 65 -3.98 4.02 -10.27
N GLU A 66 -4.27 2.78 -9.84
CA GLU A 66 -4.68 2.49 -8.46
C GLU A 66 -3.59 2.83 -7.46
N LEU A 67 -2.33 2.52 -7.78
CA LEU A 67 -1.19 2.93 -6.97
C LEU A 67 -1.06 4.45 -6.90
N ALA A 68 -1.23 5.15 -8.02
CA ALA A 68 -1.20 6.61 -8.04
C ALA A 68 -2.33 7.22 -7.20
N GLU A 69 -3.54 6.66 -7.22
CA GLU A 69 -4.65 7.12 -6.38
C GLU A 69 -4.40 6.80 -4.89
N ALA A 70 -3.90 5.60 -4.57
CA ALA A 70 -3.53 5.23 -3.21
C ALA A 70 -2.47 6.19 -2.63
N ARG A 71 -1.44 6.56 -3.42
CA ARG A 71 -0.41 7.53 -3.01
C ARG A 71 -0.93 8.95 -2.77
N LYS A 72 -2.09 9.32 -3.35
CA LYS A 72 -2.75 10.63 -3.10
C LYS A 72 -3.56 10.65 -1.81
N SER A 73 -3.86 9.50 -1.22
CA SER A 73 -4.66 9.40 0.00
C SER A 73 -3.94 10.01 1.21
N ALA A 74 -4.70 10.45 2.21
CA ALA A 74 -4.12 10.92 3.48
C ALA A 74 -3.53 9.75 4.26
N GLU A 75 -4.23 8.62 4.23
CA GLU A 75 -3.86 7.35 4.82
C GLU A 75 -2.47 6.89 4.36
N TYR A 76 -2.16 7.02 3.07
CA TYR A 76 -0.82 6.76 2.55
C TYR A 76 0.22 7.69 3.15
N ARG A 77 -0.01 9.00 3.10
CA ARG A 77 0.98 9.98 3.57
C ARG A 77 1.28 9.83 5.05
N GLU A 78 0.23 9.65 5.85
CA GLU A 78 0.33 9.47 7.30
C GLU A 78 1.07 8.17 7.64
N ALA A 79 0.70 7.06 7.00
CA ALA A 79 1.31 5.78 7.25
C ALA A 79 2.77 5.72 6.76
N HIS A 80 3.07 6.31 5.61
CA HIS A 80 4.44 6.43 5.08
C HIS A 80 5.33 7.27 6.00
N ALA A 81 4.85 8.44 6.43
CA ALA A 81 5.57 9.30 7.36
C ALA A 81 5.80 8.61 8.71
N ALA A 82 4.77 8.00 9.28
CA ALA A 82 4.86 7.30 10.56
C ALA A 82 5.81 6.10 10.51
N ALA A 83 5.80 5.32 9.41
CA ALA A 83 6.74 4.22 9.22
C ALA A 83 8.17 4.72 9.03
N SER A 84 8.37 5.75 8.19
CA SER A 84 9.67 6.37 7.97
C SER A 84 10.29 6.90 9.27
N GLU A 85 9.49 7.55 10.10
CA GLU A 85 9.92 8.05 11.41
C GLU A 85 10.30 6.90 12.36
N GLN A 86 9.45 5.86 12.45
CA GLN A 86 9.70 4.72 13.33
C GLN A 86 10.99 3.99 12.96
N ILE A 87 11.23 3.73 11.67
CA ILE A 87 12.44 3.07 11.19
C ILE A 87 13.66 3.96 11.43
N GLY A 88 13.53 5.27 11.20
CA GLY A 88 14.60 6.23 11.47
C GLY A 88 15.03 6.33 12.93
N LYS A 89 14.16 5.94 13.88
CA LYS A 89 14.47 5.87 15.32
C LYS A 89 15.23 4.61 15.73
N LEU A 90 15.24 3.56 14.90
CA LEU A 90 15.97 2.33 15.21
C LEU A 90 17.49 2.59 15.18
N PRO A 91 18.30 1.89 15.99
CA PRO A 91 19.74 1.91 15.85
C PRO A 91 20.17 1.51 14.44
N LYS A 92 21.19 2.17 13.88
CA LYS A 92 21.68 1.89 12.52
C LYS A 92 21.95 0.41 12.28
N LYS A 93 22.56 -0.29 13.24
CA LYS A 93 22.85 -1.73 13.15
C LYS A 93 21.59 -2.59 12.99
N GLU A 94 20.48 -2.17 13.59
CA GLU A 94 19.20 -2.86 13.47
C GLU A 94 18.53 -2.56 12.13
N GLN A 95 18.62 -1.32 11.64
CA GLN A 95 18.19 -0.95 10.28
C GLN A 95 18.96 -1.76 9.23
N ASP A 96 20.28 -1.80 9.33
CA ASP A 96 21.17 -2.54 8.42
C ASP A 96 20.81 -4.03 8.39
N LYS A 97 20.59 -4.64 9.57
CA LYS A 97 20.20 -6.05 9.68
C LYS A 97 18.84 -6.32 9.04
N ALA A 98 17.83 -5.52 9.37
CA ALA A 98 16.47 -5.69 8.85
C ALA A 98 16.44 -5.54 7.32
N CYS A 99 17.21 -4.60 6.78
CA CYS A 99 17.29 -4.40 5.34
C CYS A 99 18.07 -5.53 4.65
N ALA A 100 19.17 -6.01 5.22
CA ALA A 100 19.94 -7.13 4.65
C ALA A 100 19.13 -8.42 4.51
N GLU A 101 18.18 -8.67 5.42
CA GLU A 101 17.29 -9.83 5.41
C GLU A 101 16.00 -9.62 4.58
N GLY A 102 15.66 -8.37 4.25
CA GLY A 102 14.34 -7.98 3.73
C GLY A 102 14.13 -8.08 2.23
N LEU A 103 15.20 -8.24 1.44
CA LEU A 103 15.10 -8.53 0.01
C LEU A 103 15.08 -10.06 -0.16
N PRO A 104 13.98 -10.67 -0.65
CA PRO A 104 14.04 -12.08 -1.03
C PRO A 104 15.16 -12.23 -2.07
N ALA A 105 15.99 -13.25 -1.92
CA ALA A 105 17.01 -13.57 -2.92
C ALA A 105 16.31 -13.63 -4.28
N ALA A 106 16.74 -12.79 -5.22
CA ALA A 106 16.18 -12.76 -6.57
C ALA A 106 16.08 -14.20 -7.08
N ALA A 107 14.86 -14.68 -7.31
CA ALA A 107 14.64 -15.94 -7.97
C ALA A 107 15.21 -15.78 -9.38
N ASN A 108 16.38 -16.37 -9.61
CA ASN A 108 16.95 -16.53 -10.95
C ASN A 108 16.04 -17.41 -11.80
#